data_AF-A0A6A6DCK8-F1
#
_entry.id   AF-A0A6A6DCK8-F1
#
_cell.length_a   1.000
_cell.length_b   1.000
_cell.length_c   1.000
_cell.angle_alpha   90.00
_cell.angle_beta   90.00
_cell.angle_gamma   90.00
#
_symmetry.space_group_name_H-M   'P 1'
#
loop_
_entity.id
_entity.type
_entity.pdbx_description
1 polymer ?
#
loop_
_entity_poly.entity_id
_entity_poly.type
_entity_poly.pdbx_seq_one_letter_code
_entity_poly.pdbx_strand_id
1 'polypeptide(L)'
;MMSASLFSTLPPELICRVFESADDFSVVAALAQTARIFHHTWRENPTSICRAVAPRVFSNLTDAERLLDMQEEAEAVSQSQDGREQKSNIRAKRLLFNARCASAAGDNWVNLCEIHEYFDRGEDPHMRPSELARFEHAFYCVWTIGVMGRTPHLQDQASAFLDECSPQELCRLAELGEWATNYNENDFGSSGLDLEDEVWKAGCDLVSKRWKAYLHGRHTIPAPDYTPMNFYAFFDHTQRYLDLIQDE
;
A
#
# COMPACT_ATOMS: atom_id res chain seq x y z
N MET A 1 35.96 -21.35 29.63
CA MET A 1 35.00 -20.33 30.10
C MET A 1 33.97 -20.14 29.00
N MET A 2 32.69 -20.46 29.25
CA MET A 2 31.63 -20.12 28.31
C MET A 2 31.42 -18.60 28.35
N SER A 3 31.58 -17.94 27.21
CA SER A 3 31.18 -16.54 27.05
C SER A 3 29.67 -16.47 27.24
N ALA A 4 29.23 -16.02 28.41
CA ALA A 4 27.83 -15.64 28.60
C ALA A 4 27.57 -14.46 27.66
N SER A 5 26.61 -14.63 26.75
CA SER A 5 26.18 -13.54 25.86
C SER A 5 25.74 -12.36 26.73
N LEU A 6 26.43 -11.23 26.63
CA LEU A 6 26.09 -9.98 27.33
C LEU A 6 24.65 -9.52 27.04
N PHE A 7 24.08 -9.99 25.93
CA PHE A 7 22.70 -9.70 25.57
C PHE A 7 21.69 -10.34 26.50
N SER A 8 21.95 -11.53 27.08
CA SER A 8 20.97 -12.16 27.99
C SER A 8 20.78 -11.42 29.31
N THR A 9 21.65 -10.46 29.62
CA THR A 9 21.58 -9.61 30.81
C THR A 9 21.06 -8.21 30.53
N LEU A 10 20.78 -7.86 29.27
CA LEU A 10 20.25 -6.54 28.92
C LEU A 10 18.77 -6.43 29.30
N PRO A 11 18.33 -5.29 29.85
CA PRO A 11 16.92 -4.97 30.03
C PRO A 11 16.16 -5.03 28.70
N PRO A 12 14.92 -5.55 28.68
CA PRO A 12 14.08 -5.62 27.47
C PRO A 12 13.94 -4.28 26.75
N GLU A 13 13.94 -3.16 27.48
CA GLU A 13 13.82 -1.82 26.92
C GLU A 13 15.01 -1.45 26.03
N LEU A 14 16.22 -1.90 26.38
CA LEU A 14 17.40 -1.67 25.54
C LEU A 14 17.35 -2.53 24.28
N ILE A 15 16.82 -3.74 24.39
CA ILE A 15 16.64 -4.64 23.25
C ILE A 15 15.55 -4.10 22.30
N CYS A 16 14.47 -3.53 22.83
CA CYS A 16 13.47 -2.79 22.05
C CYS A 16 14.13 -1.64 21.29
N ARG A 17 15.00 -0.84 21.92
CA ARG A 17 15.71 0.25 21.20
C ARG A 17 16.59 -0.24 20.07
N VAL A 18 17.20 -1.43 20.18
CA VAL A 18 17.95 -2.05 19.08
C VAL A 18 17.02 -2.35 17.91
N PHE A 19 15.86 -2.94 18.17
CA PHE A 19 14.84 -3.19 17.13
C PHE A 19 14.27 -1.90 16.54
N GLU A 20 13.98 -0.90 17.37
CA GLU A 20 13.42 0.39 16.95
C GLU A 20 14.42 1.20 16.09
N SER A 21 15.72 0.88 16.19
CA SER A 21 16.78 1.46 15.37
C SER A 21 17.07 0.68 14.09
N ALA A 22 16.36 -0.42 13.82
CA ALA A 22 16.52 -1.18 12.60
C ALA A 22 16.08 -0.37 11.37
N ASP A 23 16.83 -0.53 10.27
CA ASP A 23 16.53 0.15 9.01
C ASP A 23 15.25 -0.38 8.36
N ASP A 24 15.02 -1.70 8.47
CA ASP A 24 13.84 -2.35 7.92
C ASP A 24 13.41 -3.62 8.69
N PHE A 25 12.32 -4.25 8.25
CA PHE A 25 11.81 -5.48 8.85
C PHE A 25 12.66 -6.72 8.59
N SER A 26 13.55 -6.71 7.59
CA SER A 26 14.52 -7.79 7.35
C SER A 26 15.59 -7.81 8.44
N VAL A 27 16.06 -6.63 8.85
CA VAL A 27 16.99 -6.45 9.97
C VAL A 27 16.32 -6.85 11.29
N VAL A 28 15.05 -6.47 11.50
CA VAL A 28 14.26 -6.95 12.65
C VAL A 28 14.17 -8.48 12.66
N ALA A 29 13.86 -9.11 11.52
CA ALA A 29 13.78 -10.56 11.43
C ALA A 29 15.14 -11.24 11.71
N ALA A 30 16.22 -10.71 11.15
CA ALA A 30 17.57 -11.22 11.39
C ALA A 30 17.95 -11.10 12.87
N LEU A 31 17.73 -9.93 13.49
CA LEU A 31 17.94 -9.71 14.91
C LEU A 31 17.15 -10.70 15.77
N ALA A 32 15.86 -10.88 15.48
CA ALA A 32 15.02 -11.84 16.19
C ALA A 32 15.52 -13.29 16.07
N GLN A 33 16.17 -13.66 14.95
CA GLN A 33 16.73 -15.00 14.76
C GLN A 33 18.09 -15.21 15.46
N THR A 34 18.82 -14.13 15.77
CA THR A 34 20.19 -14.23 16.32
C THR A 34 20.27 -14.80 17.74
N ALA A 35 19.28 -14.50 18.60
CA ALA A 35 19.27 -15.03 19.97
C ALA A 35 17.85 -15.12 20.54
N ARG A 36 17.67 -16.03 21.51
CA ARG A 36 16.39 -16.24 22.20
C ARG A 36 15.83 -14.96 22.83
N ILE A 37 16.69 -14.08 23.35
CA ILE A 37 16.23 -12.85 24.00
C ILE A 37 15.66 -11.86 22.99
N PHE A 38 16.30 -11.67 21.84
CA PHE A 38 15.76 -10.86 20.74
C PHE A 38 14.44 -11.45 20.22
N HIS A 39 14.39 -12.77 20.01
CA HIS A 39 13.16 -13.44 19.62
C HIS A 39 12.02 -13.20 20.63
N HIS A 40 12.31 -13.29 21.93
CA HIS A 40 11.32 -13.10 22.98
C HIS A 40 10.84 -11.64 23.03
N THR A 41 11.75 -10.67 23.03
CA THR A 41 11.42 -9.24 23.01
C THR A 41 10.59 -8.85 21.78
N TRP A 42 10.93 -9.38 20.60
CA TRP A 42 10.13 -9.20 19.39
C TRP A 42 8.69 -9.72 19.57
N ARG A 43 8.53 -10.92 20.15
CA ARG A 43 7.20 -11.51 20.38
C ARG A 43 6.38 -10.76 21.41
N GLU A 44 7.02 -10.16 22.41
CA GLU A 44 6.35 -9.39 23.46
C GLU A 44 6.04 -7.95 23.06
N ASN A 45 6.84 -7.34 22.18
CA ASN A 45 6.72 -5.92 21.82
C ASN A 45 6.53 -5.67 20.30
N PRO A 46 5.73 -6.48 19.57
CA PRO A 46 5.64 -6.38 18.12
C PRO A 46 5.09 -5.03 17.66
N THR A 47 4.16 -4.45 18.41
CA THR A 47 3.51 -3.18 18.08
C THR A 47 4.45 -1.98 18.22
N SER A 48 5.25 -1.91 19.29
CA SER A 48 6.22 -0.81 19.48
C SER A 48 7.27 -0.85 18.37
N ILE A 49 7.80 -2.04 18.11
CA ILE A 49 8.82 -2.26 17.08
C ILE A 49 8.26 -1.92 15.70
N CYS A 50 7.07 -2.41 15.37
CA CYS A 50 6.42 -2.11 14.10
C CYS A 50 6.17 -0.60 13.93
N ARG A 51 5.67 0.09 14.96
CA ARG A 51 5.45 1.54 14.92
C ARG A 51 6.74 2.34 14.71
N ALA A 52 7.86 1.86 15.24
CA ALA A 52 9.15 2.54 15.07
C ALA A 52 9.76 2.32 13.67
N VAL A 53 9.59 1.13 13.09
CA VAL A 53 10.23 0.74 11.83
C VAL A 53 9.36 1.08 10.61
N ALA A 54 8.04 0.91 10.71
CA ALA A 54 7.10 1.11 9.60
C ALA A 54 7.23 2.48 8.87
N PRO A 55 7.41 3.62 9.56
CA PRO A 55 7.54 4.92 8.89
C PRO A 55 8.77 5.05 7.98
N ARG A 56 9.76 4.18 8.12
CA ARG A 56 10.98 4.17 7.29
C ARG A 56 10.85 3.23 6.09
N VAL A 57 9.95 2.26 6.18
CA VAL A 57 9.81 1.17 5.20
C VAL A 57 8.60 1.38 4.29
N PHE A 58 7.52 2.00 4.79
CA PHE A 58 6.29 2.15 4.02
C PHE A 58 6.19 3.56 3.44
N SER A 59 6.32 3.67 2.13
CA SER A 59 6.22 4.95 1.41
C SER A 59 4.85 5.61 1.60
N ASN A 60 3.78 4.79 1.68
CA ASN A 60 2.41 5.24 1.94
C ASN A 60 1.84 4.67 3.24
N LEU A 61 2.55 4.87 4.36
CA LEU A 61 2.12 4.38 5.68
C LEU A 61 0.69 4.84 6.03
N THR A 62 0.35 6.10 5.77
CA THR A 62 -0.98 6.64 6.13
C THR A 62 -2.12 5.92 5.41
N ASP A 63 -1.95 5.59 4.13
CA ASP A 63 -2.98 4.86 3.38
C ASP A 63 -3.04 3.39 3.81
N ALA A 64 -1.89 2.78 4.11
CA ALA A 64 -1.84 1.42 4.65
C ALA A 64 -2.52 1.32 6.04
N GLU A 65 -2.35 2.34 6.89
CA GLU A 65 -3.03 2.44 8.18
C GLU A 65 -4.54 2.67 8.02
N ARG A 66 -4.96 3.51 7.06
CA ARG A 66 -6.39 3.71 6.75
C ARG A 66 -7.05 2.42 6.28
N LEU A 67 -6.40 1.67 5.39
CA LEU A 67 -6.89 0.35 4.96
C LEU A 67 -7.11 -0.56 6.18
N LEU A 68 -6.12 -0.60 7.07
CA LEU A 68 -6.18 -1.43 8.27
C LEU A 68 -7.32 -1.00 9.21
N ASP A 69 -7.55 0.30 9.37
CA ASP A 69 -8.67 0.82 10.16
C ASP A 69 -10.02 0.40 9.57
N MET A 70 -10.18 0.46 8.25
CA MET A 70 -11.42 0.02 7.60
C MET A 70 -11.61 -1.50 7.67
N GLN A 71 -10.52 -2.29 7.58
CA GLN A 71 -10.57 -3.73 7.79
C GLN A 71 -11.00 -4.08 9.23
N GLU A 72 -10.49 -3.36 10.23
CA GLU A 72 -10.88 -3.55 11.63
C GLU A 72 -12.33 -3.15 11.89
N GLU A 73 -12.80 -2.03 11.31
CA GLU A 73 -14.18 -1.57 11.44
C GLU A 73 -15.16 -2.56 10.78
N ALA A 74 -14.83 -3.05 9.58
CA ALA A 74 -15.63 -4.06 8.90
C ALA A 74 -15.78 -5.37 9.71
N GLU A 75 -14.71 -5.77 10.42
CA GLU A 75 -14.71 -6.97 11.25
C GLU A 75 -15.32 -6.77 12.65
N ALA A 76 -15.37 -5.54 13.16
CA ALA A 76 -15.90 -5.23 14.49
C ALA A 76 -17.37 -5.66 14.65
N VAL A 77 -18.12 -5.76 13.55
CA VAL A 77 -19.51 -6.25 13.52
C VAL A 77 -19.60 -7.77 13.76
N SER A 78 -18.50 -8.51 13.58
CA SER A 78 -18.48 -9.99 13.58
C SER A 78 -17.79 -10.63 14.80
N GLN A 79 -17.14 -9.86 15.68
CA GLN A 79 -16.33 -10.44 16.78
C GLN A 79 -16.84 -10.12 18.19
N SER A 80 -17.16 -11.19 18.93
CA SER A 80 -17.25 -11.19 20.39
C SER A 80 -15.89 -10.96 21.04
N GLN A 81 -15.91 -10.39 22.25
CA GLN A 81 -14.77 -9.88 23.03
C GLN A 81 -13.59 -10.85 23.21
N ASP A 82 -12.61 -10.82 22.30
CA ASP A 82 -11.26 -11.33 22.58
C ASP A 82 -10.28 -10.22 23.00
N GLY A 83 -9.30 -10.62 23.82
CA GLY A 83 -8.42 -9.75 24.62
C GLY A 83 -7.56 -8.74 23.84
N ARG A 84 -7.27 -7.61 24.49
CA ARG A 84 -6.63 -6.41 23.93
C ARG A 84 -5.20 -6.64 23.40
N GLU A 85 -4.42 -7.53 24.02
CA GLU A 85 -3.05 -7.83 23.60
C GLU A 85 -3.01 -8.65 22.30
N GLN A 86 -3.92 -9.62 22.15
CA GLN A 86 -4.04 -10.46 20.96
C GLN A 86 -4.43 -9.61 19.73
N LYS A 87 -5.30 -8.61 19.92
CA LYS A 87 -5.68 -7.62 18.88
C LYS A 87 -4.49 -6.79 18.37
N SER A 88 -3.58 -6.37 19.25
CA SER A 88 -2.43 -5.53 18.84
C SER A 88 -1.41 -6.28 17.96
N ASN A 89 -1.16 -7.57 18.27
CA ASN A 89 -0.29 -8.43 17.46
C ASN A 89 -0.91 -8.71 16.08
N ILE A 90 -2.23 -8.89 16.02
CA ILE A 90 -2.98 -9.07 14.77
C ILE A 90 -2.86 -7.82 13.89
N ARG A 91 -3.00 -6.62 14.47
CA ARG A 91 -2.89 -5.36 13.73
C ARG A 91 -1.52 -5.20 13.06
N ALA A 92 -0.41 -5.38 13.81
CA ALA A 92 0.93 -5.27 13.24
C ALA A 92 1.20 -6.28 12.12
N LYS A 93 0.69 -7.52 12.25
CA LYS A 93 0.78 -8.54 11.20
C LYS A 93 -0.01 -8.17 9.96
N ARG A 94 -1.22 -7.63 10.11
CA ARG A 94 -2.04 -7.19 8.98
C ARG A 94 -1.41 -6.03 8.25
N LEU A 95 -0.88 -5.04 8.97
CA LEU A 95 -0.15 -3.92 8.34
C LEU A 95 1.02 -4.44 7.47
N LEU A 96 1.82 -5.36 8.01
CA LEU A 96 2.92 -6.00 7.28
C LEU A 96 2.44 -6.82 6.07
N PHE A 97 1.31 -7.50 6.20
CA PHE A 97 0.70 -8.24 5.10
C PHE A 97 0.26 -7.30 3.98
N ASN A 98 -0.49 -6.25 4.31
CA ASN A 98 -0.94 -5.24 3.35
C ASN A 98 0.25 -4.61 2.61
N ALA A 99 1.33 -4.28 3.34
CA ALA A 99 2.56 -3.74 2.75
C ALA A 99 3.24 -4.70 1.78
N ARG A 100 3.28 -6.01 2.10
CA ARG A 100 3.82 -7.03 1.19
C ARG A 100 2.98 -7.19 -0.07
N CYS A 101 1.65 -7.14 0.05
CA CYS A 101 0.76 -7.18 -1.10
C CYS A 101 0.99 -5.98 -2.02
N ALA A 102 1.07 -4.77 -1.48
CA ALA A 102 1.32 -3.56 -2.26
C ALA A 102 2.69 -3.58 -2.95
N SER A 103 3.75 -4.00 -2.23
CA SER A 103 5.09 -4.15 -2.80
C SER A 103 5.14 -5.19 -3.92
N ALA A 104 4.54 -6.36 -3.74
CA ALA A 104 4.50 -7.39 -4.77
C ALA A 104 3.71 -6.94 -6.01
N ALA A 105 2.59 -6.24 -5.82
CA ALA A 105 1.83 -5.63 -6.90
C ALA A 105 2.65 -4.55 -7.63
N GLY A 106 3.38 -3.71 -6.89
CA GLY A 106 4.26 -2.69 -7.42
C GLY A 106 5.38 -3.26 -8.28
N ASP A 107 6.11 -4.27 -7.78
CA ASP A 107 7.19 -4.94 -8.51
C ASP A 107 6.69 -5.53 -9.84
N ASN A 108 5.50 -6.11 -9.85
CA ASN A 108 4.94 -6.60 -11.09
C ASN A 108 4.55 -5.47 -12.03
N TRP A 109 3.87 -4.45 -11.53
CA TRP A 109 3.53 -3.29 -12.34
C TRP A 109 4.78 -2.67 -12.99
N VAL A 110 5.91 -2.60 -12.27
CA VAL A 110 7.21 -2.18 -12.82
C VAL A 110 7.64 -3.08 -13.99
N ASN A 111 7.53 -4.40 -13.84
CA ASN A 111 7.89 -5.35 -14.89
C ASN A 111 6.99 -5.19 -16.13
N LEU A 112 5.67 -5.08 -15.94
CA LEU A 112 4.69 -4.88 -17.01
C LEU A 112 4.96 -3.60 -17.80
N CYS A 113 5.38 -2.54 -17.12
CA CYS A 113 5.66 -1.27 -17.77
C CYS A 113 6.92 -1.29 -18.64
N GLU A 114 7.75 -2.35 -18.58
CA GLU A 114 8.93 -2.55 -19.43
C GLU A 114 9.83 -1.29 -19.53
N ILE A 115 9.88 -0.46 -18.48
CA ILE A 115 10.47 0.89 -18.52
C ILE A 115 11.95 0.87 -18.92
N HIS A 116 12.64 -0.21 -18.56
CA HIS A 116 14.01 -0.46 -18.93
C HIS A 116 14.21 -0.67 -20.45
N GLU A 117 13.16 -1.00 -21.20
CA GLU A 117 13.19 -1.21 -22.65
C GLU A 117 12.85 0.06 -23.46
N TYR A 118 12.06 0.96 -22.88
CA TYR A 118 11.52 2.13 -23.60
C TYR A 118 12.27 3.44 -23.36
N PHE A 119 13.16 3.51 -22.36
CA PHE A 119 13.86 4.76 -22.05
C PHE A 119 15.28 4.84 -22.57
N ASP A 120 15.44 5.65 -23.61
CA ASP A 120 16.67 6.36 -24.00
C ASP A 120 16.93 7.54 -23.03
N ARG A 121 16.57 7.39 -21.74
CA ARG A 121 16.92 8.36 -20.69
C ARG A 121 18.35 8.06 -20.30
N GLY A 122 19.25 9.04 -20.45
CA GLY A 122 20.57 8.98 -19.82
C GLY A 122 20.54 8.94 -18.28
N GLU A 123 19.36 8.78 -17.67
CA GLU A 123 19.07 8.70 -16.25
C GLU A 123 18.37 7.37 -15.98
N ASP A 124 18.96 6.60 -15.05
CA ASP A 124 18.47 5.41 -14.35
C ASP A 124 17.30 4.62 -15.00
N PRO A 125 17.51 3.37 -15.48
CA PRO A 125 16.48 2.54 -16.09
C PRO A 125 15.39 2.03 -15.13
N HIS A 126 15.38 2.51 -13.88
CA HIS A 126 14.42 2.11 -12.84
C HIS A 126 13.30 3.13 -12.64
N MET A 127 12.14 2.64 -12.18
CA MET A 127 11.03 3.47 -11.72
C MET A 127 11.50 4.42 -10.61
N ARG A 128 11.04 5.68 -10.66
CA ARG A 128 11.32 6.63 -9.59
C ARG A 128 10.53 6.25 -8.33
N PRO A 129 11.07 6.50 -7.12
CA PRO A 129 10.34 6.27 -5.87
C PRO A 129 8.98 6.97 -5.81
N SER A 130 8.83 8.15 -6.43
CA SER A 130 7.56 8.87 -6.51
C SER A 130 6.51 8.18 -7.39
N GLU A 131 6.93 7.41 -8.40
CA GLU A 131 6.05 6.65 -9.28
C GLU A 131 5.49 5.44 -8.54
N LEU A 132 6.38 4.70 -7.85
CA LEU A 132 5.99 3.61 -6.95
C LEU A 132 5.05 4.09 -5.84
N ALA A 133 5.34 5.24 -5.24
CA ALA A 133 4.48 5.79 -4.19
C ALA A 133 3.06 6.11 -4.70
N ARG A 134 2.91 6.62 -5.94
CA ARG A 134 1.57 6.86 -6.52
C ARG A 134 0.83 5.56 -6.84
N PHE A 135 1.54 4.53 -7.28
CA PHE A 135 0.95 3.20 -7.49
C PHE A 135 0.44 2.62 -6.16
N GLU A 136 1.29 2.58 -5.14
CA GLU A 136 0.93 2.08 -3.81
C GLU A 136 -0.23 2.85 -3.19
N HIS A 137 -0.26 4.18 -3.34
CA HIS A 137 -1.38 5.01 -2.89
C HIS A 137 -2.69 4.53 -3.50
N ALA A 138 -2.75 4.44 -4.84
CA ALA A 138 -3.95 3.97 -5.52
C ALA A 138 -4.32 2.54 -5.10
N PHE A 139 -3.33 1.67 -4.97
CA PHE A 139 -3.51 0.29 -4.51
C PHE A 139 -4.22 0.23 -3.15
N TYR A 140 -3.72 0.96 -2.15
CA TYR A 140 -4.35 1.03 -0.84
C TYR A 140 -5.74 1.68 -0.90
N CYS A 141 -5.92 2.74 -1.68
CA CYS A 141 -7.20 3.42 -1.82
C CYS A 141 -8.27 2.50 -2.42
N VAL A 142 -7.98 1.81 -3.53
CA VAL A 142 -8.95 0.89 -4.16
C VAL A 142 -9.29 -0.27 -3.22
N TRP A 143 -8.30 -0.82 -2.51
CA TRP A 143 -8.57 -1.87 -1.51
C TRP A 143 -9.46 -1.35 -0.37
N THR A 144 -9.17 -0.15 0.13
CA THR A 144 -9.96 0.48 1.20
C THR A 144 -11.41 0.71 0.75
N ILE A 145 -11.61 1.23 -0.47
CA ILE A 145 -12.93 1.41 -1.08
C ILE A 145 -13.63 0.06 -1.21
N GLY A 146 -12.91 -0.99 -1.61
CA GLY A 146 -13.44 -2.35 -1.67
C GLY A 146 -13.96 -2.87 -0.33
N VAL A 147 -13.19 -2.68 0.74
CA VAL A 147 -13.57 -3.08 2.11
C VAL A 147 -14.83 -2.33 2.54
N MET A 148 -14.88 -1.02 2.34
CA MET A 148 -16.05 -0.21 2.66
C MET A 148 -17.27 -0.60 1.79
N GLY A 149 -17.08 -0.82 0.50
CA GLY A 149 -18.13 -1.17 -0.45
C GLY A 149 -18.78 -2.52 -0.15
N ARG A 150 -18.01 -3.49 0.35
CA ARG A 150 -18.51 -4.80 0.79
C ARG A 150 -19.19 -4.78 2.16
N THR A 151 -19.01 -3.70 2.91
CA THR A 151 -19.48 -3.58 4.28
C THR A 151 -20.70 -2.65 4.33
N PRO A 152 -21.94 -3.14 4.53
CA PRO A 152 -23.14 -2.34 4.32
C PRO A 152 -23.18 -1.00 5.09
N HIS A 153 -22.66 -0.96 6.32
CA HIS A 153 -22.65 0.26 7.14
C HIS A 153 -21.51 1.25 6.79
N LEU A 154 -20.58 0.85 5.90
CA LEU A 154 -19.47 1.69 5.42
C LEU A 154 -19.66 2.17 3.97
N GLN A 155 -20.72 1.73 3.27
CA GLN A 155 -20.94 2.09 1.87
C GLN A 155 -21.08 3.60 1.64
N ASP A 156 -21.69 4.32 2.60
CA ASP A 156 -21.77 5.78 2.55
C ASP A 156 -20.40 6.43 2.65
N GLN A 157 -19.48 5.87 3.46
CA GLN A 157 -18.10 6.35 3.56
C GLN A 157 -17.33 6.11 2.26
N ALA A 158 -17.55 4.97 1.60
CA ALA A 158 -16.96 4.70 0.28
C ALA A 158 -17.40 5.75 -0.76
N SER A 159 -18.68 6.12 -0.74
CA SER A 159 -19.24 7.11 -1.65
C SER A 159 -18.67 8.51 -1.36
N ALA A 160 -18.63 8.91 -0.08
CA ALA A 160 -18.06 10.19 0.33
C ALA A 160 -16.58 10.32 -0.04
N PHE A 161 -15.79 9.26 0.17
CA PHE A 161 -14.38 9.22 -0.25
C PHE A 161 -14.24 9.49 -1.76
N LEU A 162 -15.04 8.82 -2.58
CA LEU A 162 -15.06 8.98 -4.04
C LEU A 162 -15.61 10.33 -4.51
N ASP A 163 -16.45 10.99 -3.70
CA ASP A 163 -16.96 12.34 -3.95
C ASP A 163 -15.87 13.41 -3.69
N GLU A 164 -14.98 13.17 -2.74
CA GLU A 164 -13.87 14.07 -2.37
C GLU A 164 -12.65 13.93 -3.28
N CYS A 165 -12.50 12.81 -4.00
CA CYS A 165 -11.40 12.60 -4.92
C CYS A 165 -11.37 13.66 -6.03
N SER A 166 -10.17 14.19 -6.31
CA SER A 166 -9.95 15.03 -7.48
C SER A 166 -10.12 14.23 -8.77
N PRO A 167 -10.35 14.87 -9.93
CA PRO A 167 -10.41 14.16 -11.21
C PRO A 167 -9.14 13.36 -11.53
N GLN A 168 -7.97 13.91 -11.20
CA GLN A 168 -6.69 13.23 -11.39
C GLN A 168 -6.59 11.99 -10.49
N GLU A 169 -7.08 12.09 -9.26
CA GLU A 169 -7.13 10.95 -8.35
C GLU A 169 -8.08 9.86 -8.88
N LEU A 170 -9.30 10.23 -9.27
CA LEU A 170 -10.27 9.29 -9.84
C LEU A 170 -9.74 8.59 -11.10
N CYS A 171 -9.03 9.32 -11.97
CA CYS A 171 -8.36 8.75 -13.14
C CYS A 171 -7.32 7.70 -12.71
N ARG A 172 -6.45 8.04 -11.76
CA ARG A 172 -5.42 7.13 -11.24
C ARG A 172 -6.02 5.87 -10.61
N LEU A 173 -7.07 6.01 -9.80
CA LEU A 173 -7.77 4.87 -9.21
C LEU A 173 -8.43 4.00 -10.29
N ALA A 174 -9.00 4.61 -11.33
CA ALA A 174 -9.63 3.88 -12.43
C ALA A 174 -8.60 3.09 -13.25
N GLU A 175 -7.46 3.68 -13.56
CA GLU A 175 -6.35 2.99 -14.22
C GLU A 175 -5.79 1.82 -13.41
N LEU A 176 -5.73 1.94 -12.06
CA LEU A 176 -5.41 0.80 -11.23
C LEU A 176 -6.43 -0.33 -11.43
N GLY A 177 -7.73 -0.02 -11.48
CA GLY A 177 -8.78 -1.01 -11.73
C GLY A 177 -8.65 -1.69 -13.09
N GLU A 178 -8.26 -0.93 -14.12
CA GLU A 178 -7.96 -1.47 -15.45
C GLU A 178 -6.73 -2.39 -15.43
N TRP A 179 -5.66 -1.96 -14.79
CA TRP A 179 -4.47 -2.80 -14.57
C TRP A 179 -4.83 -4.09 -13.82
N ALA A 180 -5.51 -3.99 -12.69
CA ALA A 180 -5.91 -5.12 -11.85
C ALA A 180 -6.77 -6.15 -12.62
N THR A 181 -7.63 -5.68 -13.53
CA THR A 181 -8.47 -6.54 -14.38
C THR A 181 -7.64 -7.31 -15.41
N ASN A 182 -6.62 -6.66 -16.00
CA ASN A 182 -5.74 -7.28 -17.00
C ASN A 182 -4.64 -8.16 -16.38
N TYR A 183 -4.37 -7.97 -15.08
CA TYR A 183 -3.23 -8.57 -14.39
C TYR A 183 -3.50 -9.97 -13.82
N ASN A 184 -4.77 -10.39 -13.68
CA ASN A 184 -5.12 -11.69 -13.09
C ASN A 184 -4.83 -12.93 -13.96
N GLU A 185 -4.23 -12.79 -15.14
CA GLU A 185 -3.99 -13.96 -16.00
C GLU A 185 -2.80 -14.84 -15.59
N ASN A 186 -1.84 -14.42 -14.74
CA ASN A 186 -0.72 -15.30 -14.33
C ASN A 186 -0.07 -14.92 -12.95
N ASP A 187 0.13 -15.93 -12.09
CA ASP A 187 1.29 -16.11 -11.18
C ASP A 187 1.37 -15.63 -9.69
N PHE A 188 0.29 -15.29 -8.98
CA PHE A 188 0.42 -14.84 -7.55
C PHE A 188 -0.20 -15.70 -6.44
N GLY A 189 -0.42 -17.00 -6.69
CA GLY A 189 -0.83 -17.94 -5.65
C GLY A 189 0.07 -17.98 -4.39
N SER A 190 1.32 -17.50 -4.48
CA SER A 190 2.26 -17.45 -3.34
C SER A 190 2.25 -16.15 -2.52
N SER A 191 1.75 -15.03 -3.05
CA SER A 191 1.69 -13.75 -2.29
C SER A 191 0.38 -13.57 -1.53
N GLY A 192 -0.62 -14.41 -1.81
CA GLY A 192 -1.96 -14.30 -1.22
C GLY A 192 -2.74 -13.08 -1.72
N LEU A 193 -2.28 -12.43 -2.80
CA LEU A 193 -2.99 -11.37 -3.49
C LEU A 193 -3.96 -11.99 -4.50
N ASP A 194 -5.25 -11.95 -4.19
CA ASP A 194 -6.32 -12.33 -5.11
C ASP A 194 -7.08 -11.07 -5.54
N LEU A 195 -6.76 -10.53 -6.72
CA LEU A 195 -7.48 -9.36 -7.25
C LEU A 195 -8.85 -9.75 -7.83
N GLU A 196 -9.18 -11.05 -7.92
CA GLU A 196 -10.54 -11.51 -8.19
C GLU A 196 -11.40 -11.57 -6.93
N ASP A 197 -10.84 -11.30 -5.74
CA ASP A 197 -11.61 -11.18 -4.50
C ASP A 197 -12.74 -10.16 -4.70
N GLU A 198 -13.90 -10.51 -4.17
CA GLU A 198 -15.09 -9.67 -4.10
C GLU A 198 -14.82 -8.26 -3.54
N VAL A 199 -13.84 -8.12 -2.64
CA VAL A 199 -13.38 -6.83 -2.11
C VAL A 199 -12.75 -5.99 -3.22
N TRP A 200 -11.79 -6.56 -3.96
CA TRP A 200 -11.12 -5.85 -5.06
C TRP A 200 -12.10 -5.51 -6.18
N LYS A 201 -12.95 -6.46 -6.58
CA LYS A 201 -14.03 -6.23 -7.55
C LYS A 201 -14.95 -5.09 -7.12
N ALA A 202 -15.39 -5.07 -5.86
CA ALA A 202 -16.22 -4.00 -5.34
C ALA A 202 -15.52 -2.63 -5.40
N GLY A 203 -14.23 -2.58 -5.06
CA GLY A 203 -13.43 -1.36 -5.14
C GLY A 203 -13.33 -0.82 -6.57
N CYS A 204 -12.90 -1.67 -7.51
CA CYS A 204 -12.78 -1.34 -8.93
C CYS A 204 -14.13 -0.92 -9.54
N ASP A 205 -15.22 -1.62 -9.20
CA ASP A 205 -16.57 -1.30 -9.70
C ASP A 205 -17.06 0.07 -9.23
N LEU A 206 -16.85 0.39 -7.95
CA LEU A 206 -17.26 1.69 -7.38
C LEU A 206 -16.48 2.83 -8.02
N VAL A 207 -15.16 2.68 -8.14
CA VAL A 207 -14.29 3.64 -8.83
C VAL A 207 -14.70 3.81 -10.29
N SER A 208 -14.90 2.72 -11.03
CA SER A 208 -15.30 2.75 -12.44
C SER A 208 -16.64 3.45 -12.64
N LYS A 209 -17.64 3.17 -11.79
CA LYS A 209 -18.94 3.85 -11.81
C LYS A 209 -18.77 5.35 -11.58
N ARG A 210 -17.96 5.74 -10.59
CA ARG A 210 -17.72 7.15 -10.28
C ARG A 210 -16.99 7.87 -11.40
N TRP A 211 -15.95 7.26 -11.95
CA TRP A 211 -15.20 7.80 -13.08
C TRP A 211 -16.09 8.00 -14.32
N LYS A 212 -16.91 7.00 -14.66
CA LYS A 212 -17.90 7.13 -15.74
C LYS A 212 -18.89 8.25 -15.47
N ALA A 213 -19.43 8.37 -14.26
CA ALA A 213 -20.35 9.45 -13.91
C ALA A 213 -19.71 10.84 -14.07
N TYR A 214 -18.44 10.97 -13.66
CA TYR A 214 -17.65 12.18 -13.86
C TYR A 214 -17.51 12.54 -15.36
N LEU A 215 -17.14 11.57 -16.20
CA LEU A 215 -17.01 11.75 -17.65
C LEU A 215 -18.34 12.13 -18.34
N HIS A 216 -19.46 11.53 -17.92
CA HIS A 216 -20.78 11.84 -18.49
C HIS A 216 -21.33 13.19 -18.02
N GLY A 217 -20.98 13.64 -16.81
CA GLY A 217 -21.46 14.90 -16.24
C GLY A 217 -20.71 16.15 -16.68
N ARG A 218 -19.52 16.03 -17.28
CA ARG A 218 -18.64 17.16 -17.65
C ARG A 218 -18.10 16.99 -19.07
N HIS A 219 -18.86 17.40 -20.08
CA HIS A 219 -18.34 17.61 -21.45
C HIS A 219 -17.28 18.74 -21.57
N THR A 220 -16.86 19.36 -20.46
CA THR A 220 -16.13 20.65 -20.46
C THR A 220 -14.99 20.77 -19.46
N ILE A 221 -14.69 19.75 -18.64
CA ILE A 221 -13.38 19.74 -17.96
C ILE A 221 -12.39 19.09 -18.91
N PRO A 222 -11.31 19.79 -19.32
CA PRO A 222 -10.25 19.15 -20.07
C PRO A 222 -9.74 17.98 -19.23
N ALA A 223 -9.68 16.79 -19.84
CA ALA A 223 -8.81 15.74 -19.32
C ALA A 223 -7.43 16.38 -19.05
N PRO A 224 -6.72 15.97 -17.98
CA PRO A 224 -5.37 16.46 -17.75
C PRO A 224 -4.60 16.42 -19.07
N ASP A 225 -3.99 17.56 -19.44
CA ASP A 225 -3.51 17.83 -20.79
C ASP A 225 -2.84 16.60 -21.40
N TYR A 226 -3.52 16.03 -22.41
CA TYR A 226 -3.05 14.99 -23.30
C TYR A 226 -2.15 13.94 -22.64
N THR A 227 -2.71 13.09 -21.77
CA THR A 227 -2.06 11.83 -21.45
C THR A 227 -1.93 11.02 -22.75
N PRO A 228 -0.71 10.74 -23.26
CA PRO A 228 -0.56 9.96 -24.49
C PRO A 228 -1.23 8.59 -24.31
N MET A 229 -1.78 8.01 -25.39
CA MET A 229 -2.22 6.61 -25.33
C MET A 229 -1.05 5.75 -24.83
N ASN A 230 -1.32 4.87 -23.85
CA ASN A 230 -0.36 4.02 -23.12
C ASN A 230 0.37 4.66 -21.93
N PHE A 231 -0.23 5.67 -21.30
CA PHE A 231 0.35 6.33 -20.13
C PHE A 231 -0.38 5.96 -18.85
N TYR A 232 0.36 5.50 -17.84
CA TYR A 232 -0.16 5.37 -16.47
C TYR A 232 -0.03 6.70 -15.72
N ALA A 233 -1.10 7.21 -15.11
CA ALA A 233 -1.17 8.34 -14.19
C ALA A 233 -0.29 8.19 -12.94
N PHE A 234 0.30 7.02 -12.74
CA PHE A 234 1.38 6.77 -11.78
C PHE A 234 2.71 7.41 -12.18
N PHE A 235 2.89 7.74 -13.45
CA PHE A 235 4.14 8.28 -13.99
C PHE A 235 4.31 9.78 -13.80
N ASP A 236 5.55 10.21 -13.50
CA ASP A 236 5.86 11.62 -13.30
C ASP A 236 6.26 12.33 -14.60
N HIS A 237 5.72 11.89 -15.73
CA HIS A 237 6.19 12.43 -17.01
C HIS A 237 5.63 13.82 -17.29
N THR A 238 4.69 14.32 -16.47
CA THR A 238 4.29 15.75 -16.47
C THR A 238 5.48 16.67 -16.26
N GLN A 239 6.53 16.24 -15.55
CA GLN A 239 7.79 16.99 -15.44
C GLN A 239 8.47 17.22 -16.80
N ARG A 240 8.38 16.28 -17.74
CA ARG A 240 8.95 16.42 -19.08
C ARG A 240 8.22 17.46 -19.93
N TYR A 241 6.99 17.80 -19.54
CA TYR A 241 6.17 18.81 -20.19
C TYR A 241 6.10 20.12 -19.39
N LEU A 242 6.72 20.21 -18.19
CA LEU A 242 6.79 21.47 -17.43
C LEU A 242 7.41 22.59 -18.26
N ASP A 243 8.48 22.30 -19.02
CA ASP A 243 9.13 23.27 -19.91
C ASP A 243 8.23 23.69 -21.11
N LEU A 244 7.14 22.96 -21.37
CA LEU A 244 6.18 23.22 -22.44
C LEU A 244 4.92 23.94 -21.94
N ILE A 245 4.73 24.02 -20.62
CA ILE A 245 3.70 24.85 -19.99
C ILE A 245 4.24 26.28 -20.03
N GLN A 246 3.62 27.15 -20.84
CA GLN A 246 3.96 28.56 -20.85
C GLN A 246 3.62 29.15 -19.48
N ASP A 247 4.59 29.81 -18.85
CA ASP A 247 4.35 30.64 -17.67
C ASP A 247 3.28 31.68 -18.03
N GLU A 248 2.10 31.60 -17.39
CA GLU A 248 1.07 32.65 -17.45
C GLU A 248 1.53 33.94 -16.77
#